data_AF-A0A841ZWU7-F1
#
_entry.id   AF-A0A841ZWU7-F1
#
_cell.length_a   1.000
_cell.length_b   1.000
_cell.length_c   1.000
_cell.angle_alpha   90.00
_cell.angle_beta   90.00
_cell.angle_gamma   90.00
#
_symmetry.space_group_name_H-M   'P 1'
#
loop_
_entity.id
_entity.type
_entity.pdbx_description
1 polymer ?
#
loop_
_entity_poly.entity_id
_entity_poly.type
_entity_poly.pdbx_seq_one_letter_code
_entity_poly.pdbx_strand_id
1 'polypeptide(L)' 'MANIKVKVIDGIVDGISAGNEVTIDEVHVERLVKAGFIAQPEEAETEAPAKKATTKKKAE' A
#
# COMPACT_ATOMS: atom_id res chain seq x y z
N MET A 1 6.82 -11.64 -16.00
CA MET A 1 6.00 -10.54 -15.48
C MET A 1 5.73 -10.89 -14.02
N ALA A 2 6.04 -9.99 -13.09
CA ALA A 2 5.79 -10.23 -11.68
C ALA A 2 4.39 -9.71 -11.35
N ASN A 3 3.60 -10.54 -10.67
CA ASN A 3 2.24 -10.22 -10.27
C ASN A 3 2.27 -9.86 -8.78
N ILE A 4 1.77 -8.68 -8.44
CA ILE A 4 1.82 -8.15 -7.07
C ILE A 4 0.42 -8.19 -6.49
N LYS A 5 0.30 -8.71 -5.26
CA LYS A 5 -0.96 -8.73 -4.52
C LYS A 5 -1.14 -7.40 -3.80
N VAL A 6 -2.19 -6.67 -4.13
CA VAL A 6 -2.48 -5.32 -3.62
C VAL A 6 -3.91 -5.23 -3.14
N LYS A 7 -4.19 -4.35 -2.18
CA LYS A 7 -5.54 -4.13 -1.67
C LYS A 7 -6.22 -2.99 -2.42
N VAL A 8 -7.41 -3.25 -2.94
CA VAL A 8 -8.26 -2.22 -3.54
C VAL A 8 -8.84 -1.37 -2.42
N ILE A 9 -8.59 -0.06 -2.46
CA ILE A 9 -9.08 0.89 -1.46
C ILE A 9 -10.27 1.69 -1.98
N ASP A 10 -10.38 1.86 -3.30
CA ASP A 10 -11.47 2.61 -3.93
C ASP A 10 -11.86 1.99 -5.28
N GLY A 11 -13.16 2.05 -5.60
CA GLY A 11 -13.70 1.55 -6.87
C GLY A 11 -13.66 0.03 -7.08
N ILE A 12 -13.54 -0.36 -8.35
CA ILE A 12 -13.42 -1.76 -8.80
C ILE A 12 -12.17 -1.84 -9.68
N VAL A 13 -11.27 -2.76 -9.35
CA VAL A 13 -10.00 -2.98 -10.05
C VAL A 13 -9.93 -4.45 -10.45
N ASP A 14 -9.79 -4.71 -11.75
CA ASP A 14 -9.75 -6.08 -12.30
C ASP A 14 -10.97 -6.95 -11.90
N GLY A 15 -12.14 -6.32 -11.74
CA GLY A 15 -13.37 -7.00 -11.28
C GLY A 15 -13.44 -7.23 -9.76
N ILE A 16 -12.42 -6.83 -9.00
CA ILE A 16 -12.39 -6.89 -7.54
C ILE A 16 -12.79 -5.53 -6.96
N SER A 17 -13.80 -5.54 -6.08
CA SER A 17 -14.28 -4.33 -5.40
C SER A 17 -13.36 -3.89 -4.25
N ALA A 18 -13.42 -2.59 -3.94
CA ALA A 18 -12.80 -1.99 -2.77
C ALA A 18 -13.02 -2.81 -1.48
N GLY A 19 -11.96 -2.94 -0.70
CA GLY A 19 -11.91 -3.76 0.52
C GLY A 19 -11.29 -5.13 0.32
N ASN A 20 -11.20 -5.62 -0.93
CA ASN A 20 -10.62 -6.93 -1.25
C ASN A 20 -9.21 -6.80 -1.85
N GLU A 21 -8.50 -7.92 -1.87
CA GLU A 21 -7.18 -8.03 -2.49
C GLU A 21 -7.31 -8.48 -3.95
N VAL A 22 -6.50 -7.89 -4.82
CA VAL A 22 -6.41 -8.20 -6.24
C VAL A 22 -4.94 -8.39 -6.62
N THR A 23 -4.70 -9.25 -7.59
CA THR A 23 -3.36 -9.51 -8.12
C THR A 23 -3.24 -8.81 -9.46
N ILE A 24 -2.32 -7.86 -9.57
CA ILE A 24 -2.17 -7.02 -10.77
C ILE A 24 -0.69 -6.96 -11.18
N ASP A 25 -0.43 -6.76 -12.47
CA ASP A 25 0.91 -6.50 -12.98
C ASP A 25 1.46 -5.16 -12.48
N GLU A 26 2.76 -5.13 -12.21
CA GLU A 26 3.50 -3.95 -11.73
C GLU A 26 3.22 -2.67 -12.54
N VAL A 27 3.13 -2.79 -13.88
CA VAL A 27 2.84 -1.67 -14.80
C VAL A 27 1.47 -1.02 -14.51
N HIS A 28 0.48 -1.81 -14.11
CA HIS A 28 -0.84 -1.33 -13.75
C HIS A 28 -0.87 -0.83 -12.30
N VAL A 29 -0.10 -1.46 -11.41
CA VAL A 29 -0.02 -1.09 -9.98
C VAL A 29 0.40 0.37 -9.82
N GLU A 30 1.48 0.82 -10.47
CA GLU A 30 1.93 2.23 -10.37
C GLU A 30 0.83 3.22 -10.78
N ARG A 31 0.10 2.90 -11.86
CA ARG A 31 -0.98 3.75 -12.36
C ARG A 31 -2.17 3.79 -11.40
N LEU A 32 -2.54 2.64 -10.83
CA LEU A 32 -3.66 2.52 -9.91
C LEU A 32 -3.36 3.11 -8.53
N VAL A 33 -2.12 2.98 -8.06
CA VAL A 33 -1.62 3.67 -6.85
C VAL A 33 -1.67 5.17 -7.06
N LYS A 34 -1.14 5.67 -8.18
CA LYS A 34 -1.13 7.11 -8.50
C LYS A 34 -2.54 7.69 -8.65
N ALA A 35 -3.47 6.90 -9.16
CA ALA A 35 -4.88 7.26 -9.27
C ALA A 35 -5.66 7.10 -7.94
N GLY A 36 -5.07 6.46 -6.93
CA GLY A 36 -5.69 6.27 -5.60
C GLY A 36 -6.69 5.12 -5.51
N PHE A 37 -6.72 4.19 -6.47
CA PHE A 37 -7.64 3.04 -6.45
C PHE A 37 -7.16 1.90 -5.57
N ILE A 38 -5.85 1.71 -5.46
CA ILE A 38 -5.23 0.64 -4.65
C ILE A 38 -4.24 1.22 -3.66
N ALA A 39 -4.03 0.54 -2.54
CA ALA A 39 -2.95 0.87 -1.62
C ALA A 39 -1.59 0.61 -2.28
N GLN A 40 -0.56 1.37 -1.89
CA GLN A 40 0.81 1.04 -2.29
C GLN A 40 1.09 -0.41 -1.89
N PRO A 41 1.57 -1.27 -2.81
CA PRO A 41 2.07 -2.57 -2.43
C PRO A 41 3.14 -2.34 -1.38
N GLU A 42 2.90 -2.81 -0.16
CA GLU A 42 3.95 -2.87 0.84
C GLU A 42 4.93 -3.91 0.30
N GLU A 43 5.99 -3.45 -0.38
CA GLU A 43 7.15 -4.26 -0.67
C GLU A 43 7.56 -4.91 0.65
N ALA A 44 7.32 -6.21 0.79
CA ALA A 44 7.68 -6.96 1.99
C ALA A 44 9.20 -7.11 2.18
N GLU A 45 10.01 -6.30 1.50
CA GLU A 45 11.47 -6.21 1.64
C GLU A 45 11.95 -4.76 1.63
N THR A 46 11.51 -3.93 2.58
CA THR A 46 12.46 -3.01 3.23
C THR A 46 12.01 -2.72 4.65
N GLU A 47 12.75 -3.30 5.60
CA GLU A 47 12.90 -2.86 6.98
C GLU A 47 11.75 -2.02 7.58
N ALA A 48 10.91 -2.71 8.36
CA ALA A 48 10.11 -2.21 9.45
C ALA A 48 10.17 -0.68 9.72
N PRO A 49 9.05 0.06 9.66
CA PRO A 49 8.94 1.32 10.35
C PRO A 49 8.90 0.99 11.85
N ALA A 50 10.07 0.93 12.48
CA ALA A 50 10.19 0.94 13.93
C ALA A 50 9.68 2.30 14.43
N LYS A 51 8.37 2.36 14.64
CA LYS A 51 7.74 3.26 15.61
C LYS A 51 8.61 3.26 16.87
N LYS A 52 8.94 4.43 17.40
CA LYS A 52 8.24 5.00 18.58
C LYS A 52 8.92 6.26 19.13
N ALA A 53 8.06 7.13 19.63
CA ALA A 53 8.25 8.02 20.78
C ALA A 53 8.93 9.38 20.57
N THR A 54 8.06 10.38 20.42
CA THR A 54 8.13 11.67 21.13
C THR A 54 8.74 11.54 22.53
N THR A 55 9.94 12.06 22.75
CA THR A 55 10.41 12.40 24.10
C THR A 55 10.19 13.89 24.32
N LYS A 56 9.14 14.17 25.10
CA LYS A 56 8.83 15.49 25.65
C LYS A 56 10.02 16.02 26.45
N LYS A 57 10.26 17.32 26.25
CA LYS A 57 11.02 18.26 27.08
C LYS A 57 10.40 18.40 28.48
N LYS A 58 11.22 18.23 29.53
CA LYS A 58 11.22 18.86 30.87
C LYS A 58 12.50 18.32 31.55
N ALA A 59 13.57 19.05 31.86
CA ALA A 59 13.71 20.39 32.44
C ALA A 59 12.93 20.55 33.74
N GLU A 60 13.46 19.93 34.80
CA GLU A 60 13.50 20.44 36.17
C GLU A 60 14.62 19.70 36.93
#